data_AF-A0A2Z7AV99-F1
#
_entry.id   AF-A0A2Z7AV99-F1
#
_cell.length_a   1.000
_cell.length_b   1.000
_cell.length_c   1.000
_cell.angle_alpha   90.00
_cell.angle_beta   90.00
_cell.angle_gamma   90.00
#
_symmetry.space_group_name_H-M   'P 1'
#
loop_
_entity.id
_entity.type
_entity.pdbx_description
1 polymer ?
#
loop_
_entity_poly.entity_id
_entity_poly.type
_entity_poly.pdbx_seq_one_letter_code
_entity_poly.pdbx_strand_id
1 'polypeptide(L)'
;MLVKPRTNSLQQGSWDGEEDLYEIDIPLKFIASVGTRVHGLACWFDVLFNGSTVQRWLTTSPGAPTTHWYQLRCVLSQPIYVMSGQEITGRLFMVAHKAQSYTIHLTLSAKMWGPGAEQGGILQTSSGKLELKEPYYRMSQPQVYPMAQEQQSHQLLQSQVMIT
;
A
#
# COMPACT_ATOMS: atom_id res chain seq x y z
N MET A 1 1.95 -8.78 8.99
CA MET A 1 2.97 -7.95 9.66
C MET A 1 3.26 -6.76 8.76
N LEU A 2 2.96 -5.54 9.22
CA LEU A 2 3.23 -4.31 8.47
C LEU A 2 4.67 -3.86 8.74
N VAL A 3 5.44 -3.69 7.68
CA VAL A 3 6.50 -2.69 7.73
C VAL A 3 5.82 -1.31 7.69
N LYS A 4 6.39 -0.29 8.36
CA LYS A 4 5.83 1.07 8.37
C LYS A 4 5.39 1.45 6.96
N PRO A 5 4.13 1.88 6.75
CA PRO A 5 3.66 2.26 5.43
C PRO A 5 4.61 3.29 4.82
N ARG A 6 5.08 3.01 3.61
CA ARG A 6 5.69 4.04 2.77
C ARG A 6 4.54 4.62 1.96
N THR A 7 4.24 5.88 2.20
CA THR A 7 3.32 6.65 1.36
C THR A 7 4.11 7.18 0.18
N ASN A 8 3.68 6.85 -1.04
CA ASN A 8 4.12 7.55 -2.24
C ASN A 8 2.90 8.35 -2.73
N SER A 9 3.11 9.64 -2.99
CA SER A 9 2.03 10.54 -3.36
C SER A 9 2.07 10.77 -4.87
N LEU A 10 0.97 10.45 -5.55
CA LEU A 10 0.73 10.87 -6.92
C LEU A 10 -0.10 12.15 -6.86
N GLN A 11 0.45 13.30 -7.25
CA GLN A 11 -0.26 14.59 -7.19
C GLN A 11 -0.76 14.96 -8.58
N GLN A 12 -2.06 15.22 -8.70
CA GLN A 12 -2.65 15.74 -9.94
C GLN A 12 -2.10 17.15 -10.16
N GLY A 13 -1.08 17.27 -11.01
CA GLY A 13 -0.31 18.50 -11.26
C GLY A 13 1.21 18.36 -11.15
N SER A 14 1.73 17.22 -10.68
CA SER A 14 3.18 16.89 -10.76
C SER A 14 3.56 16.07 -11.98
N TRP A 15 2.57 15.66 -12.77
CA TRP A 15 2.75 14.91 -14.01
C TRP A 15 2.85 15.91 -15.16
N ASP A 16 3.80 15.67 -16.05
CA ASP A 16 3.98 16.45 -17.27
C ASP A 16 2.92 16.06 -18.32
N GLY A 17 2.35 14.85 -18.23
CA GLY A 17 1.25 14.39 -19.10
C GLY A 17 0.62 13.04 -18.72
N GLU A 18 -0.28 12.54 -19.58
CA GLU A 18 -0.93 11.21 -19.40
C GLU A 18 0.08 10.07 -19.52
N GLU A 19 1.13 10.27 -20.32
CA GLU A 19 2.22 9.33 -20.55
C GLU A 19 2.95 8.90 -19.29
N ASP A 20 2.95 9.74 -18.25
CA ASP A 20 3.54 9.41 -16.93
C ASP A 20 2.78 8.28 -16.23
N LEU A 21 1.54 8.01 -16.65
CA LEU A 21 0.76 6.89 -16.16
C LEU A 21 1.06 5.60 -16.94
N TYR A 22 1.76 5.63 -18.08
CA TYR A 22 2.10 4.41 -18.80
C TYR A 22 3.12 3.56 -18.06
N GLU A 23 4.04 4.19 -17.33
CA GLU A 23 5.07 3.54 -16.54
C GLU A 23 5.19 4.20 -15.17
N ILE A 24 4.64 3.54 -14.14
CA ILE A 24 4.72 4.03 -12.76
C ILE A 24 5.85 3.31 -12.04
N ASP A 25 6.91 4.05 -11.70
CA ASP A 25 8.08 3.53 -10.99
C ASP A 25 8.12 3.98 -9.53
N ILE A 26 7.95 3.02 -8.61
CA ILE A 26 7.92 3.28 -7.17
C ILE A 26 9.12 2.60 -6.51
N PRO A 27 10.17 3.36 -6.12
CA PRO A 27 11.27 2.82 -5.34
C PRO A 27 10.82 2.52 -3.90
N LEU A 28 11.18 1.32 -3.44
CA LEU A 28 10.81 0.81 -2.13
C LEU A 28 12.02 0.82 -1.20
N LYS A 29 11.84 1.38 -0.01
CA LYS A 29 12.79 1.26 1.11
C LYS A 29 12.03 1.25 2.42
N PHE A 30 12.32 0.23 3.21
CA PHE A 30 11.61 -0.18 4.42
C PHE A 30 12.61 -0.64 5.47
N ILE A 31 12.27 -0.51 6.75
CA ILE A 31 13.03 -1.09 7.86
C ILE A 31 12.14 -2.13 8.54
N ALA A 32 12.60 -3.38 8.57
CA ALA A 32 11.88 -4.47 9.22
C ALA A 32 11.75 -4.19 10.72
N SER A 33 10.51 -4.17 11.24
CA SER A 33 10.25 -3.91 12.66
C SER A 33 10.48 -5.12 13.55
N VAL A 34 10.32 -6.33 13.01
CA VAL A 34 10.68 -7.59 13.69
C VAL A 34 11.32 -8.57 12.71
N GLY A 35 11.93 -9.63 13.24
CA GLY A 35 12.43 -10.73 12.41
C GLY A 35 11.28 -11.56 11.85
N THR A 36 11.21 -11.73 10.53
CA THR A 36 10.08 -12.43 9.89
C THR A 36 10.38 -12.91 8.47
N ARG A 37 9.38 -13.57 7.87
CA ARG A 37 9.29 -13.86 6.43
C ARG A 37 8.38 -12.83 5.75
N VAL A 38 8.94 -12.07 4.83
CA VAL A 38 8.20 -11.13 3.99
C VAL A 38 7.72 -11.85 2.74
N HIS A 39 6.41 -12.05 2.65
CA HIS A 39 5.78 -12.79 1.55
C HIS A 39 5.44 -11.92 0.34
N GLY A 40 5.47 -10.59 0.49
CA GLY A 40 4.97 -9.68 -0.53
C GLY A 40 4.78 -8.26 -0.02
N LEU A 41 4.18 -7.44 -0.87
CA LEU A 41 3.83 -6.05 -0.62
C LEU A 41 2.29 -5.92 -0.54
N ALA A 42 1.80 -5.24 0.49
CA ALA A 42 0.40 -4.82 0.56
C ALA A 42 0.27 -3.38 0.07
N CYS A 43 -0.70 -3.12 -0.80
CA CYS A 43 -0.95 -1.83 -1.40
C CYS A 43 -2.40 -1.40 -1.14
N TRP A 44 -2.58 -0.11 -0.89
CA TRP A 44 -3.84 0.59 -0.84
C TRP A 44 -3.60 2.00 -1.37
N PHE A 45 -4.66 2.78 -1.50
CA PHE A 45 -4.56 4.17 -1.93
C PHE A 45 -5.43 5.09 -1.07
N ASP A 46 -5.00 6.34 -1.01
CA ASP A 46 -5.73 7.44 -0.40
C ASP A 46 -5.87 8.54 -1.46
N VAL A 47 -7.03 9.19 -1.52
CA VAL A 47 -7.31 10.32 -2.42
C VAL A 47 -7.70 11.52 -1.58
N LEU A 48 -7.02 12.64 -1.80
CA LEU A 48 -7.38 13.94 -1.23
C LEU A 48 -8.19 14.73 -2.26
N PHE A 49 -9.46 14.99 -1.93
CA PHE A 49 -10.27 15.99 -2.60
C PHE A 49 -9.96 17.35 -1.98
N ASN A 50 -9.04 18.08 -2.62
CA ASN A 50 -8.56 19.37 -2.13
C ASN A 50 -9.51 20.53 -2.51
N GLY A 51 -10.74 20.50 -1.97
CA GLY A 51 -11.72 21.55 -2.21
C GLY A 51 -11.34 22.88 -1.55
N SER A 52 -11.75 24.00 -2.15
CA SER A 52 -11.45 25.36 -1.67
C SER A 52 -12.08 25.70 -0.32
N THR A 53 -13.22 25.07 0.03
CA THR A 53 -13.91 25.28 1.31
C THR A 53 -13.62 24.17 2.31
N VAL A 54 -13.63 22.91 1.86
CA VAL A 54 -13.45 21.74 2.72
C VAL A 54 -12.63 20.70 1.97
N GLN A 55 -11.59 20.20 2.63
CA GLN A 55 -10.82 19.05 2.19
C GLN A 55 -11.47 17.75 2.65
N ARG A 56 -11.47 16.73 1.80
CA ARG A 56 -12.00 15.40 2.13
C ARG A 56 -11.02 14.32 1.70
N TRP A 57 -10.88 13.30 2.53
CA TRP A 57 -10.07 12.11 2.22
C TRP A 57 -10.99 10.93 1.92
N LEU A 58 -10.64 10.17 0.89
CA LEU A 58 -11.07 8.79 0.71
C LEU A 58 -9.86 7.90 0.98
N THR A 59 -9.97 6.96 1.91
CA THR A 59 -8.91 6.02 2.25
C THR A 59 -9.39 4.58 2.08
N THR A 60 -8.52 3.74 1.53
CA THR A 60 -8.70 2.27 1.46
C THR A 60 -7.73 1.53 2.37
N SER A 61 -7.07 2.27 3.26
CA SER A 61 -6.02 1.76 4.15
C SER A 61 -6.52 0.64 5.07
N PRO A 62 -5.66 -0.33 5.42
CA PRO A 62 -5.99 -1.32 6.42
C PRO A 62 -6.25 -0.63 7.76
N GLY A 63 -7.47 -0.78 8.29
CA GLY A 63 -7.93 -0.12 9.52
C GLY A 63 -9.03 0.91 9.29
N ALA A 64 -9.24 1.37 8.06
CA ALA A 64 -10.42 2.14 7.67
C ALA A 64 -11.64 1.21 7.44
N PRO A 65 -12.88 1.75 7.44
CA PRO A 65 -14.05 1.02 6.99
C PRO A 65 -13.81 0.41 5.60
N THR A 66 -14.20 -0.86 5.43
CA THR A 66 -13.93 -1.57 4.18
C THR A 66 -14.74 -0.98 3.03
N THR A 67 -14.04 -0.78 1.91
CA THR A 67 -14.62 -0.32 0.65
C THR A 67 -14.65 -1.46 -0.36
N HIS A 68 -15.38 -1.28 -1.46
CA HIS A 68 -15.41 -2.27 -2.55
C HIS A 68 -14.07 -2.42 -3.30
N TRP A 69 -13.12 -1.52 -3.09
CA TRP A 69 -11.76 -1.64 -3.63
C TRP A 69 -10.89 -2.64 -2.87
N TYR A 70 -11.22 -2.93 -1.60
CA TYR A 70 -10.40 -3.73 -0.70
C TYR A 70 -8.93 -3.23 -0.70
N GLN A 71 -7.96 -4.14 -0.49
CA GLN A 71 -6.54 -3.89 -0.61
C GLN A 71 -5.91 -4.89 -1.58
N LEU A 72 -4.83 -4.48 -2.25
CA LEU A 72 -4.05 -5.34 -3.13
C LEU A 72 -2.90 -5.99 -2.35
N ARG A 73 -2.63 -7.28 -2.60
CA ARG A 73 -1.45 -7.97 -2.08
C ARG A 73 -0.64 -8.53 -3.24
N CYS A 74 0.52 -7.94 -3.49
CA CYS A 74 1.51 -8.41 -4.46
C CYS A 74 2.41 -9.45 -3.81
N VAL A 75 2.18 -10.73 -4.11
CA VAL A 75 2.90 -11.85 -3.50
C VAL A 75 4.18 -12.15 -4.27
N LEU A 76 5.29 -12.37 -3.56
CA LEU A 76 6.55 -12.82 -4.12
C LEU A 76 6.51 -14.31 -4.47
N SER A 77 7.27 -14.72 -5.48
CA SER A 77 7.49 -16.13 -5.80
C SER A 77 8.12 -16.90 -4.63
N GLN A 78 9.08 -16.29 -3.96
CA GLN A 78 9.72 -16.80 -2.75
C GLN A 78 9.74 -15.71 -1.66
N PRO A 79 9.33 -16.02 -0.41
CA PRO A 79 9.46 -15.06 0.69
C PRO A 79 10.92 -14.75 1.01
N ILE A 80 11.22 -13.50 1.36
CA ILE A 80 12.54 -13.11 1.87
C ILE A 80 12.55 -13.11 3.41
N TYR A 81 13.67 -13.50 4.00
CA TYR A 81 13.87 -13.54 5.44
C TYR A 81 14.58 -12.28 5.90
N VAL A 82 14.03 -11.64 6.94
CA VAL A 82 14.57 -10.39 7.50
C VAL A 82 14.67 -10.48 9.01
N MET A 83 15.64 -9.77 9.57
CA MET A 83 15.83 -9.55 10.99
C MET A 83 15.25 -8.20 11.41
N SER A 84 15.01 -8.00 12.71
CA SER A 84 14.60 -6.69 13.22
C SER A 84 15.68 -5.64 12.93
N GLY A 85 15.27 -4.46 12.48
CA GLY A 85 16.15 -3.37 12.06
C GLY A 85 16.80 -3.56 10.69
N GLN A 86 16.59 -4.68 10.01
CA GLN A 86 17.17 -4.92 8.68
C GLN A 86 16.48 -4.08 7.61
N GLU A 87 17.28 -3.47 6.74
CA GLU A 87 16.77 -2.71 5.61
C GLU A 87 16.29 -3.64 4.49
N ILE A 88 15.10 -3.33 3.96
CA ILE A 88 14.52 -3.95 2.77
C ILE A 88 14.43 -2.86 1.71
N THR A 89 14.99 -3.12 0.54
CA THR A 89 14.93 -2.25 -0.64
C THR A 89 14.18 -2.94 -1.77
N GLY A 90 13.75 -2.21 -2.78
CA GLY A 90 13.05 -2.82 -3.90
C GLY A 90 12.47 -1.82 -4.87
N ARG A 91 11.63 -2.32 -5.77
CA ARG A 91 10.93 -1.56 -6.80
C ARG A 91 9.57 -2.17 -7.05
N LEU A 92 8.53 -1.35 -7.06
CA LEU A 92 7.22 -1.68 -7.60
C LEU A 92 7.10 -0.91 -8.91
N PHE A 93 7.21 -1.62 -10.02
CA PHE A 93 7.14 -1.04 -11.35
C PHE A 93 5.87 -1.51 -12.06
N MET A 94 5.04 -0.59 -12.52
CA MET A 94 3.76 -0.88 -13.15
C MET A 94 3.78 -0.39 -14.59
N VAL A 95 3.48 -1.27 -15.54
CA VAL A 95 3.47 -0.95 -16.98
C VAL A 95 2.06 -1.11 -17.51
N ALA A 96 1.49 -0.02 -18.03
CA ALA A 96 0.18 -0.02 -18.65
C ALA A 96 0.18 -0.85 -19.94
N HIS A 97 -0.93 -1.53 -20.21
CA HIS A 97 -1.10 -2.29 -21.45
C HIS A 97 -2.51 -2.13 -22.02
N LYS A 98 -2.68 -2.56 -23.27
CA LYS A 98 -3.88 -2.34 -24.10
C LYS A 98 -5.19 -2.88 -23.52
N ALA A 99 -5.14 -3.73 -22.50
CA ALA A 99 -6.32 -4.27 -21.82
C ALA A 99 -6.82 -3.37 -20.67
N GLN A 100 -6.46 -2.07 -20.68
CA GLN A 100 -6.85 -1.07 -19.69
C GLN A 100 -6.46 -1.48 -18.27
N SER A 101 -5.23 -2.00 -18.11
CA SER A 101 -4.70 -2.43 -16.82
C SER A 101 -3.18 -2.35 -16.83
N TYR A 102 -2.57 -2.82 -15.74
CA TYR A 102 -1.12 -2.81 -15.54
C TYR A 102 -0.58 -4.21 -15.30
N THR A 103 0.59 -4.47 -15.86
CA THR A 103 1.48 -5.53 -15.41
C THR A 103 2.34 -4.97 -14.28
N ILE A 104 2.33 -5.65 -13.13
CA ILE A 104 3.10 -5.28 -11.95
C ILE A 104 4.38 -6.13 -11.89
N HIS A 105 5.52 -5.46 -11.82
CA HIS A 105 6.82 -6.04 -11.53
C HIS A 105 7.26 -5.62 -10.12
N LEU A 106 7.26 -6.57 -9.20
CA LEU A 106 7.74 -6.36 -7.83
C LEU A 106 9.11 -7.00 -7.66
N THR A 107 10.07 -6.25 -7.12
CA THR A 107 11.33 -6.77 -6.60
C THR A 107 11.51 -6.29 -5.17
N LEU A 108 11.86 -7.20 -4.27
CA LEU A 108 12.24 -6.91 -2.89
C LEU A 108 13.56 -7.58 -2.55
N SER A 109 14.45 -6.84 -1.90
CA SER A 109 15.79 -7.26 -1.53
C SER A 109 16.08 -6.92 -0.07
N ALA A 110 16.49 -7.91 0.71
CA ALA A 110 16.99 -7.69 2.06
C ALA A 110 18.48 -7.31 1.99
N LYS A 111 18.86 -6.17 2.57
CA LYS A 111 20.27 -5.75 2.67
C LYS A 111 21.05 -6.66 3.60
N MET A 112 22.36 -6.78 3.43
CA MET A 112 23.21 -7.45 4.41
C MET A 112 23.04 -6.81 5.79
N TRP A 113 23.13 -7.62 6.84
CA TRP A 113 22.81 -7.22 8.20
C TRP A 113 23.76 -7.88 9.20
N GLY A 114 24.14 -7.14 10.24
CA GLY A 114 25.01 -7.61 11.33
C GLY A 114 26.42 -6.98 11.32
N PRO A 115 27.22 -7.22 12.37
CA PRO A 115 28.59 -6.73 12.46
C PRO A 115 29.46 -7.22 11.30
N GLY A 116 30.18 -6.32 10.64
CA GLY A 116 31.04 -6.67 9.49
C GLY A 116 30.31 -6.82 8.15
N ALA A 117 28.99 -6.54 8.10
CA ALA A 117 28.27 -6.48 6.85
C ALA A 117 28.76 -5.30 5.98
N GLU A 118 29.02 -5.58 4.70
CA GLU A 118 29.22 -4.57 3.66
C GLU A 118 28.02 -3.62 3.65
N GLN A 119 28.27 -2.33 3.91
CA GLN A 119 27.23 -1.31 3.76
C GLN A 119 26.78 -1.26 2.30
N GLY A 120 25.54 -1.68 2.05
CA GLY A 120 24.93 -1.66 0.73
C GLY A 120 24.76 -3.03 0.07
N GLY A 121 25.43 -4.07 0.58
CA GLY A 121 25.30 -5.44 0.06
C GLY A 121 23.89 -5.99 0.13
N ILE A 122 23.55 -6.92 -0.75
CA ILE A 122 22.24 -7.58 -0.81
C ILE A 122 22.39 -9.03 -0.36
N LEU A 123 21.62 -9.45 0.65
CA LEU A 123 21.63 -10.81 1.18
C LEU A 123 20.68 -11.74 0.41
N GLN A 124 19.47 -11.24 0.13
CA GLN A 124 18.41 -11.99 -0.55
C GLN A 124 17.68 -11.05 -1.49
N THR A 125 17.25 -11.56 -2.64
CA THR A 125 16.35 -10.87 -3.57
C THR A 125 15.28 -11.82 -4.02
N SER A 126 14.04 -11.33 -4.13
CA SER A 126 12.93 -12.04 -4.71
C SER A 126 12.11 -11.10 -5.57
N SER A 127 11.58 -11.62 -6.67
CA SER A 127 10.76 -10.88 -7.61
C SER A 127 9.49 -11.64 -7.96
N GLY A 128 8.49 -10.89 -8.45
CA GLY A 128 7.23 -11.41 -8.93
C GLY A 128 6.67 -10.54 -10.05
N LYS A 129 6.01 -11.20 -11.01
CA LYS A 129 5.20 -10.56 -12.06
C LYS A 129 3.73 -10.86 -11.78
N LEU A 130 2.90 -9.84 -11.71
CA LEU A 130 1.46 -9.98 -11.46
C LEU A 130 0.68 -9.22 -12.52
N GLU A 131 -0.42 -9.80 -13.00
CA GLU A 131 -1.31 -9.13 -13.95
C GLU A 131 -2.50 -8.55 -13.19
N LEU A 132 -2.62 -7.22 -13.14
CA LEU A 132 -3.68 -6.56 -12.38
C LEU A 132 -5.08 -6.77 -13.00
N LYS A 133 -5.12 -7.18 -14.28
CA LYS A 133 -6.36 -7.52 -14.98
C LYS A 133 -7.00 -8.82 -14.49
N GLU A 134 -6.20 -9.74 -13.95
CA GLU A 134 -6.64 -11.05 -13.46
C GLU A 134 -6.38 -11.19 -11.95
N PRO A 135 -7.03 -10.36 -11.09
CA PRO A 135 -6.81 -10.42 -9.66
C PRO A 135 -7.48 -11.66 -9.05
N TYR A 136 -6.77 -12.33 -8.15
CA TYR A 136 -7.36 -13.37 -7.32
C TYR A 136 -8.12 -12.76 -6.14
N TYR A 137 -9.44 -12.68 -6.26
CA TYR A 137 -10.31 -12.20 -5.20
C TYR A 137 -10.42 -13.22 -4.06
N ARG A 138 -9.98 -12.84 -2.86
CA ARG A 138 -10.11 -13.66 -1.65
C ARG A 138 -10.78 -12.87 -0.54
N MET A 139 -12.07 -13.12 -0.33
CA MET A 139 -12.81 -12.62 0.83
C MET A 139 -12.86 -13.71 1.90
N SER A 140 -12.05 -13.57 2.95
CA SER A 140 -12.07 -14.50 4.10
C SER A 140 -13.09 -14.04 5.13
N GLN A 141 -14.35 -14.48 4.98
CA GLN A 141 -15.51 -14.27 5.86
C GLN A 141 -15.94 -12.81 6.13
N PRO A 142 -17.25 -12.56 6.35
CA PRO A 142 -17.70 -11.22 6.72
C PRO A 142 -17.16 -10.86 8.11
N GLN A 143 -16.40 -9.77 8.19
CA GLN A 143 -16.14 -9.10 9.46
C GLN A 143 -17.48 -8.55 9.97
N VAL A 144 -17.95 -9.03 11.11
CA VAL A 144 -19.12 -8.45 11.78
C VAL A 144 -18.67 -7.09 12.34
N TYR A 145 -19.01 -6.01 11.64
CA TYR A 145 -18.78 -4.66 12.16
C TYR A 145 -19.72 -4.43 13.35
N PRO A 146 -19.22 -4.01 14.52
CA PRO A 146 -20.07 -3.42 15.53
C PRO A 146 -20.53 -2.06 14.97
N MET A 147 -21.80 -1.96 14.59
CA MET A 147 -22.48 -0.75 14.09
C MET A 147 -22.48 0.43 15.10
N ALA A 148 -21.81 0.28 16.25
CA ALA A 148 -21.91 1.16 17.41
C ALA A 148 -21.15 2.50 17.27
N GLN A 149 -20.14 2.60 16.41
CA GLN A 149 -19.31 3.82 16.32
C GLN A 149 -19.85 4.90 15.37
N GLU A 150 -20.69 4.53 14.39
CA GLU A 150 -21.29 5.50 13.46
C GLU A 150 -22.51 6.21 14.09
N GLN A 151 -23.21 5.56 15.01
CA GLN A 151 -24.37 6.17 15.68
C GLN A 151 -24.00 7.29 16.66
N GLN A 152 -22.83 7.22 17.31
CA GLN A 152 -22.38 8.26 18.25
C GLN A 152 -21.94 9.55 17.55
N SER A 153 -21.29 9.47 16.39
CA SER A 153 -20.87 10.68 15.64
C SER A 153 -22.06 11.42 15.04
N HIS A 154 -23.08 10.70 14.56
CA HIS A 154 -24.31 11.30 14.03
C HIS A 154 -25.20 11.93 15.12
N GLN A 155 -25.25 11.37 16.34
CA GLN A 155 -26.00 11.96 17.46
C GLN A 155 -25.32 13.23 18.02
N LEU A 156 -23.98 13.29 18.05
CA LEU A 156 -23.25 14.48 18.50
C LEU A 156 -23.39 15.65 17.52
N LEU A 157 -23.48 15.40 16.21
CA LEU A 157 -23.72 16.45 15.22
C LEU A 157 -25.16 16.99 15.29
N GLN A 158 -26.17 16.14 15.51
CA GLN A 158 -27.57 16.59 15.57
C GLN A 158 -27.90 17.38 16.84
N SER A 159 -27.26 17.07 17.97
CA SER A 159 -27.46 17.78 19.22
C SER A 159 -26.86 19.20 19.21
N GLN A 160 -25.83 19.47 18.40
CA GLN A 160 -25.27 20.82 18.25
C GLN A 160 -26.07 21.73 17.31
N VAL A 161 -26.87 21.18 16.39
CA VAL A 161 -27.69 21.97 15.45
C VAL A 161 -29.02 22.44 16.07
N MET A 162 -29.49 21.81 17.16
CA MET A 162 -30.74 22.18 17.82
C MET A 162 -30.60 23.24 18.93
N ILE A 163 -29.42 23.83 19.15
CA ILE A 163 -29.17 24.83 20.22
C ILE A 163 -28.68 26.18 19.64
N THR A 164 -29.06 26.52 18.42
CA THR A 164 -28.88 27.87 17.86
C THR A 164 -30.15 28.38 17.22
#